data_AF-A0A1X1YEG3-F1
#
_entry.id   AF-A0A1X1YEG3-F1
#
_cell.length_a   1.000
_cell.length_b   1.000
_cell.length_c   1.000
_cell.angle_alpha   90.00
_cell.angle_beta   90.00
_cell.angle_gamma   90.00
#
_symmetry.space_group_name_H-M   'P 1'
#
loop_
_entity.id
_entity.type
_entity.pdbx_description
1 polymer ?
#
loop_
_entity_poly.entity_id
_entity_poly.type
_entity_poly.pdbx_seq_one_letter_code
_entity_poly.pdbx_strand_id
1 'polypeptide(L)'
;MSTVTQAVGIYSDDGMARAEFDRLVSAAEACAALQAKLYNFRVNKQGPSTVALVFPGYSQSVIYHVASSVLIDVVVQGLPRSDQIAETVMQMIAGRVR
;
A
#
# COMPACT_ATOMS: atom_id res chain seq x y z
N MET A 1 14.07 2.87 -13.62
CA MET A 1 12.93 3.55 -14.28
C MET A 1 12.07 4.15 -13.19
N SER A 2 11.56 5.36 -13.38
CA SER A 2 10.72 6.04 -12.39
C SER A 2 9.25 5.85 -12.76
N THR A 3 8.46 5.33 -11.84
CA THR A 3 7.08 4.91 -12.12
C THR A 3 6.17 5.16 -10.92
N VAL A 4 4.93 5.53 -11.20
CA VAL A 4 3.81 5.44 -10.26
C VAL A 4 2.81 4.45 -10.85
N THR A 5 2.51 3.40 -10.09
CA THR A 5 1.50 2.40 -10.42
C THR A 5 0.38 2.51 -9.40
N GLN A 6 -0.86 2.46 -9.86
CA GLN A 6 -2.04 2.50 -9.01
C GLN A 6 -3.06 1.45 -9.47
N ALA A 7 -3.67 0.77 -8.51
CA ALA A 7 -4.72 -0.21 -8.75
C ALA A 7 -5.87 0.00 -7.75
N VAL A 8 -7.09 -0.29 -8.21
CA VAL A 8 -8.31 -0.21 -7.41
C VAL A 8 -9.09 -1.50 -7.63
N GLY A 9 -9.35 -2.25 -6.56
CA GLY A 9 -10.19 -3.44 -6.55
C GLY A 9 -11.51 -3.15 -5.84
N ILE A 10 -12.63 -3.46 -6.50
CA ILE A 10 -13.98 -3.35 -5.92
C ILE A 10 -14.45 -4.76 -5.57
N TYR A 11 -14.88 -4.95 -4.32
CA TYR A 11 -15.39 -6.21 -3.78
C TYR A 11 -16.91 -6.16 -3.64
N SER A 12 -17.54 -7.31 -3.40
CA SER A 12 -19.00 -7.38 -3.23
C SER A 12 -19.51 -6.58 -2.04
N ASP A 13 -18.71 -6.52 -0.97
CA ASP A 13 -19.03 -5.86 0.29
C ASP A 13 -17.76 -5.45 1.05
N ASP A 14 -17.96 -4.62 2.06
CA ASP A 14 -16.91 -4.08 2.94
C ASP A 14 -16.14 -5.19 3.67
N GLY A 15 -16.81 -6.28 4.03
CA GLY A 15 -16.20 -7.41 4.73
C GLY A 15 -15.19 -8.15 3.88
N MET A 16 -15.50 -8.36 2.60
CA MET A 16 -14.58 -8.98 1.65
C MET A 16 -13.38 -8.09 1.32
N ALA A 17 -13.58 -6.79 1.08
CA ALA A 17 -12.47 -5.86 0.88
C ALA A 17 -11.56 -5.81 2.11
N ARG A 18 -12.16 -5.80 3.31
CA ARG A 18 -11.44 -5.83 4.57
C ARG A 18 -10.63 -7.11 4.76
N ALA A 19 -11.24 -8.27 4.49
CA ALA A 19 -10.57 -9.56 4.60
C ALA A 19 -9.35 -9.65 3.67
N GLU A 20 -9.46 -9.14 2.43
CA GLU A 20 -8.33 -9.12 1.51
C GLU A 20 -7.24 -8.14 1.93
N PHE A 21 -7.61 -6.95 2.43
CA PHE A 21 -6.66 -6.02 3.02
C PHE A 21 -5.88 -6.66 4.18
N ASP A 22 -6.57 -7.31 5.12
CA ASP A 22 -5.93 -7.96 6.26
C ASP A 22 -5.04 -9.14 5.81
N ARG A 23 -5.46 -9.91 4.80
CA ARG A 23 -4.64 -10.97 4.18
C ARG A 23 -3.35 -10.41 3.56
N LEU A 24 -3.44 -9.29 2.85
CA LEU A 24 -2.28 -8.60 2.27
C LEU A 24 -1.33 -8.09 3.34
N VAL A 25 -1.85 -7.49 4.42
CA VAL A 25 -1.06 -7.03 5.57
C VAL A 25 -0.29 -8.19 6.17
N SER A 26 -0.94 -9.32 6.46
CA SER A 26 -0.27 -10.50 7.02
C SER A 26 0.80 -11.07 6.08
N ALA A 27 0.54 -11.10 4.77
CA ALA A 27 1.54 -11.53 3.79
C ALA A 27 2.74 -10.57 3.73
N ALA A 28 2.51 -9.26 3.81
CA ALA A 28 3.58 -8.26 3.83
C ALA A 28 4.43 -8.36 5.12
N GLU A 29 3.81 -8.62 6.27
CA GLU A 29 4.51 -8.86 7.54
C GLU A 29 5.39 -10.12 7.46
N ALA A 30 4.87 -11.22 6.89
CA ALA A 30 5.64 -12.43 6.67
C ALA A 30 6.84 -12.18 5.72
N CYS A 31 6.63 -11.44 4.64
CA CYS A 31 7.70 -11.05 3.71
C CYS A 31 8.76 -10.17 4.38
N ALA A 32 8.36 -9.20 5.22
CA ALA A 32 9.29 -8.35 5.95
C ALA A 32 10.15 -9.16 6.94
N ALA A 33 9.57 -10.19 7.58
CA ALA A 33 10.28 -11.06 8.53
C ALA A 33 11.39 -11.89 7.88
N LEU A 34 11.31 -12.16 6.57
CA LEU A 34 12.36 -12.88 5.83
C LEU A 34 13.63 -12.03 5.65
N GLN A 35 13.54 -10.70 5.78
CA GLN A 35 14.65 -9.77 5.60
C GLN A 35 15.44 -10.03 4.30
N ALA A 36 14.71 -10.39 3.24
CA ALA A 36 15.32 -10.78 1.98
C ALA A 36 16.19 -9.65 1.42
N LYS A 37 17.43 -10.00 1.05
CA LYS A 37 18.38 -9.05 0.46
C LYS A 37 17.75 -8.40 -0.77
N LEU A 38 17.94 -7.07 -0.92
CA LEU A 38 17.34 -6.22 -1.97
C LEU A 38 15.83 -5.96 -1.86
N TYR A 39 15.12 -6.61 -0.94
CA TYR A 39 13.68 -6.42 -0.69
C TYR A 39 13.40 -6.07 0.78
N ASN A 40 14.36 -5.43 1.44
CA ASN A 40 14.20 -5.06 2.84
C ASN A 40 13.25 -3.86 2.98
N PHE A 41 12.09 -4.09 3.59
CA PHE A 41 11.12 -3.05 3.92
C PHE A 41 10.56 -3.25 5.33
N ARG A 42 9.93 -2.20 5.83
CA ARG A 42 9.19 -2.21 7.10
C ARG A 42 7.71 -2.02 6.79
N VAL A 43 6.87 -2.75 7.50
CA VAL A 43 5.41 -2.53 7.47
C VAL A 43 5.10 -1.40 8.44
N ASN A 44 4.50 -0.32 7.94
CA ASN A 44 4.08 0.84 8.71
C ASN A 44 2.55 0.93 8.71
N LYS A 45 1.91 0.55 9.81
CA LYS A 45 0.45 0.67 9.98
C LYS A 45 0.12 2.11 10.35
N GLN A 46 -0.49 2.85 9.43
CA GLN A 46 -0.87 4.27 9.61
C GLN A 46 -2.27 4.43 10.23
N GLY A 47 -2.98 3.33 10.44
CA GLY A 47 -4.32 3.28 11.01
C GLY A 47 -4.96 1.90 10.76
N PRO A 48 -6.24 1.71 11.11
CA PRO A 48 -6.92 0.44 10.88
C PRO A 48 -7.10 0.12 9.39
N SER A 49 -7.14 1.13 8.53
CA SER A 49 -7.48 0.98 7.11
C SER A 49 -6.33 1.31 6.15
N THR A 50 -5.13 1.63 6.66
CA THR A 50 -4.01 2.05 5.82
C THR A 50 -2.71 1.41 6.31
N VAL A 51 -1.99 0.79 5.39
CA VAL A 51 -0.64 0.29 5.65
C VAL A 51 0.30 0.74 4.54
N ALA A 52 1.50 1.17 4.91
CA ALA A 52 2.56 1.50 3.97
C ALA A 52 3.73 0.52 4.11
N LEU A 53 4.34 0.13 3.00
CA LEU A 53 5.62 -0.57 2.98
C LEU A 53 6.72 0.46 2.72
N VAL A 54 7.59 0.62 3.71
CA VAL A 54 8.67 1.62 3.70
C VAL A 54 9.97 0.92 3.40
N PHE A 55 10.60 1.27 2.28
CA PHE A 55 11.88 0.70 1.83
C PHE A 55 13.01 1.68 2.16
N PRO A 56 13.73 1.52 3.30
CA PRO A 56 14.68 2.53 3.77
C PRO A 56 15.88 2.62 2.82
N GLY A 57 16.23 3.83 2.41
CA GLY A 57 17.34 4.06 1.47
C GLY A 57 17.01 3.74 0.01
N TYR A 58 15.76 3.35 -0.28
CA TYR A 58 15.27 3.17 -1.64
C TYR A 58 14.24 4.26 -1.95
N SER A 59 14.21 4.74 -3.20
CA SER A 59 13.14 5.60 -3.72
C SER A 59 11.90 4.77 -4.05
N GLN A 60 11.44 3.95 -3.10
CA GLN A 60 10.29 3.08 -3.27
C GLN A 60 9.35 3.17 -2.06
N SER A 61 8.06 3.29 -2.35
CA SER A 61 7.00 3.19 -1.34
C SER A 61 5.81 2.48 -1.93
N VAL A 62 5.14 1.69 -1.09
CA VAL A 62 3.85 1.07 -1.40
C VAL A 62 2.88 1.51 -0.33
N ILE A 63 1.65 1.85 -0.70
CA ILE A 63 0.58 2.12 0.26
C ILE A 63 -0.68 1.36 -0.16
N TYR A 64 -1.23 0.62 0.79
CA TYR A 64 -2.52 -0.04 0.66
C TYR A 64 -3.53 0.69 1.53
N HIS A 65 -4.74 0.89 1.01
CA HIS A 65 -5.84 1.50 1.74
C HIS A 65 -7.15 0.78 1.45
N VAL A 66 -7.95 0.52 2.47
CA VAL A 66 -9.31 -0.03 2.31
C VAL A 66 -10.36 1.01 2.74
N ALA A 67 -11.33 1.26 1.88
CA ALA A 67 -12.45 2.16 2.13
C ALA A 67 -13.74 1.49 1.63
N SER A 68 -14.64 1.17 2.56
CA SER A 68 -15.84 0.37 2.27
C SER A 68 -15.50 -0.91 1.50
N SER A 69 -16.14 -1.17 0.36
CA SER A 69 -15.90 -2.33 -0.49
C SER A 69 -14.74 -2.16 -1.47
N VAL A 70 -13.87 -1.15 -1.27
CA VAL A 70 -12.79 -0.81 -2.20
C VAL A 70 -11.42 -0.96 -1.54
N LEU A 71 -10.52 -1.69 -2.22
CA LEU A 71 -9.09 -1.77 -1.90
C LEU A 71 -8.28 -0.97 -2.91
N ILE A 72 -7.41 -0.10 -2.42
CA ILE A 72 -6.51 0.75 -3.21
C ILE A 72 -5.08 0.28 -2.95
N ASP A 73 -4.29 0.15 -4.02
CA ASP A 73 -2.84 -0.08 -4.00
C ASP A 73 -2.16 1.01 -4.81
N VAL A 74 -1.16 1.67 -4.24
CA VAL A 74 -0.30 2.62 -4.93
C VAL A 74 1.16 2.27 -4.67
N VAL A 75 1.91 2.08 -5.76
CA VAL A 75 3.35 1.83 -5.76
C VAL A 75 4.06 3.00 -6.44
N VAL A 76 5.04 3.58 -5.75
CA VAL A 76 5.94 4.58 -6.32
C VAL A 76 7.35 4.03 -6.29
N GLN A 77 8.05 4.09 -7.43
CA GLN A 77 9.41 3.59 -7.57
C GLN A 77 10.29 4.57 -8.35
N GLY A 78 11.54 4.73 -7.90
CA GLY A 78 12.55 5.56 -8.57
C GLY A 78 12.31 7.06 -8.50
N LEU A 79 11.43 7.54 -7.61
CA LEU A 79 11.12 8.96 -7.41
C LEU A 79 11.51 9.41 -5.98
N PRO A 80 12.18 10.57 -5.82
CA PRO A 80 12.40 11.16 -4.50
C PRO A 80 11.07 11.43 -3.79
N ARG A 81 11.04 11.28 -2.46
CA ARG A 81 9.82 11.43 -1.65
C ARG A 81 8.69 10.50 -2.11
N SER A 82 9.04 9.27 -2.46
CA SER A 82 8.12 8.25 -2.95
C SER A 82 6.97 7.97 -1.97
N ASP A 83 7.23 8.08 -0.67
CA ASP A 83 6.25 8.01 0.41
C ASP A 83 5.17 9.10 0.29
N GLN A 84 5.57 10.36 0.15
CA GLN A 84 4.65 11.49 0.02
C GLN A 84 3.84 11.41 -1.27
N ILE A 85 4.46 10.98 -2.37
CA ILE A 85 3.78 10.78 -3.66
C ILE A 85 2.74 9.66 -3.53
N ALA A 86 3.11 8.53 -2.93
CA ALA A 86 2.20 7.39 -2.75
C ALA A 86 0.99 7.78 -1.89
N GLU A 87 1.22 8.48 -0.78
CA GLU A 87 0.16 8.96 0.10
C GLU A 87 -0.76 9.98 -0.60
N THR A 88 -0.19 10.93 -1.34
CA THR A 88 -0.97 11.94 -2.08
C THR A 88 -1.87 11.28 -3.13
N VAL A 89 -1.33 10.32 -3.89
CA VAL A 89 -2.11 9.58 -4.91
C VAL A 89 -3.18 8.73 -4.25
N MET A 90 -2.86 8.02 -3.16
CA MET A 90 -3.83 7.24 -2.40
C MET A 90 -4.98 8.12 -1.89
N GLN A 91 -4.69 9.28 -1.30
CA GLN A 91 -5.72 10.22 -0.83
C GLN A 91 -6.58 10.75 -1.98
N MET A 92 -5.99 11.03 -3.14
CA MET A 92 -6.73 11.45 -4.34
C MET A 92 -7.67 10.37 -4.86
N ILE A 93 -7.28 9.09 -4.79
CA ILE A 93 -8.15 7.96 -5.16
C ILE A 93 -9.23 7.76 -4.10
N ALA A 94 -8.86 7.73 -2.82
CA ALA A 94 -9.76 7.57 -1.68
C ALA A 94 -10.88 8.63 -1.68
N GLY A 95 -10.57 9.88 -2.00
CA GLY A 95 -11.57 10.95 -2.13
C GLY A 95 -12.55 10.80 -3.30
N ARG A 96 -12.34 9.83 -4.20
CA ARG A 96 -13.19 9.56 -5.38
C ARG A 96 -13.96 8.26 -5.28
N VAL A 97 -13.58 7.36 -4.39
CA VAL A 97 -14.28 6.08 -4.16
C VAL A 97 -15.25 6.25 -2.99
N ARG A 98 -16.38 5.53 -3.05
CA ARG A 98 -17.43 5.51 -2.02
C ARG A 98 -17.70 4.06 -1.64
#